data_AF-A0A0C9ZAF5-F1
#
_entry.id   AF-A0A0C9ZAF5-F1
#
_cell.length_a   1.000
_cell.length_b   1.000
_cell.length_c   1.000
_cell.angle_alpha   90.00
_cell.angle_beta   90.00
_cell.angle_gamma   90.00
#
_symmetry.space_group_name_H-M   'P 1'
#
loop_
_entity.id
_entity.type
_entity.pdbx_description
1 polymer ?
#
loop_
_entity_poly.entity_id
_entity_poly.type
_entity_poly.pdbx_seq_one_letter_code
_entity_poly.pdbx_strand_id
1 'polypeptide(L)'
;MLTGWVAQNMRWDTAWASIDAPDVIDTATALNMASTNVELLLGIGQDSDAMDLVATTRGDLLSFEGKVAAIISQGCGVVDLF
;
A
#
# COMPACT_ATOMS: atom_id res chain seq x y z
N MET A 1 -18.46 -1.58 7.59
CA MET A 1 -17.14 -1.56 8.23
C MET A 1 -16.17 -2.31 7.36
N LEU A 2 -15.01 -1.73 7.03
CA LEU A 2 -13.91 -2.44 6.37
C LEU A 2 -13.34 -3.44 7.39
N THR A 3 -13.24 -4.72 7.05
CA THR A 3 -12.62 -5.70 7.95
C THR A 3 -11.11 -5.64 7.82
N GLY A 4 -10.36 -6.04 8.86
CA GLY A 4 -8.90 -6.04 8.82
C GLY A 4 -8.32 -6.88 7.68
N TRP A 5 -9.01 -7.97 7.29
CA TRP A 5 -8.65 -8.79 6.14
C TRP A 5 -8.76 -8.04 4.81
N VAL A 6 -9.84 -7.27 4.60
CA VAL A 6 -9.99 -6.46 3.37
C VAL A 6 -8.91 -5.39 3.30
N ALA A 7 -8.58 -4.75 4.43
CA ALA A 7 -7.54 -3.72 4.47
C ALA A 7 -6.15 -4.27 4.10
N GLN A 8 -5.78 -5.46 4.61
CA GLN A 8 -4.48 -6.08 4.34
C GLN A 8 -4.30 -6.51 2.89
N ASN A 9 -5.41 -6.81 2.20
CA ASN A 9 -5.39 -7.34 0.83
C ASN A 9 -5.59 -6.27 -0.23
N MET A 10 -5.82 -5.02 0.15
CA MET A 10 -6.15 -3.93 -0.78
C MET A 10 -5.06 -3.71 -1.86
N ARG A 11 -3.79 -3.98 -1.55
CA ARG A 11 -2.69 -3.94 -2.55
C ARG A 11 -2.89 -4.93 -3.70
N TRP A 12 -3.52 -6.07 -3.43
CA TRP A 12 -3.78 -7.08 -4.47
C TRP A 12 -4.98 -6.68 -5.32
N ASP A 13 -6.00 -6.06 -4.71
CA ASP A 13 -7.14 -5.53 -5.46
C ASP A 13 -6.70 -4.43 -6.44
N THR A 14 -5.81 -3.51 -6.02
CA THR A 14 -5.29 -2.47 -6.91
C THR A 14 -4.29 -2.99 -7.93
N ALA A 15 -3.48 -4.00 -7.57
CA ALA A 15 -2.61 -4.69 -8.52
C ALA A 15 -3.40 -5.42 -9.62
N TRP A 16 -4.49 -6.09 -9.27
CA TRP A 16 -5.37 -6.70 -10.28
C TRP A 16 -6.01 -5.64 -11.17
N ALA A 17 -6.48 -4.53 -10.59
CA ALA A 17 -7.08 -3.45 -11.37
C ALA A 17 -6.10 -2.85 -12.40
N SER A 18 -4.82 -2.70 -12.08
CA SER A 18 -3.81 -2.22 -13.03
C SER A 18 -3.48 -3.24 -14.12
N ILE A 19 -3.50 -4.54 -13.80
CA ILE A 19 -3.31 -5.62 -14.77
C ILE A 19 -4.49 -5.68 -15.77
N ASP A 20 -5.72 -5.51 -15.29
CA ASP A 20 -6.92 -5.58 -16.11
C ASP A 20 -7.09 -4.34 -17.02
N ALA A 21 -6.59 -3.18 -16.60
CA ALA A 21 -6.72 -1.92 -17.34
C ALA A 21 -5.41 -1.09 -17.33
N PRO A 22 -4.32 -1.60 -17.92
CA PRO A 22 -2.98 -0.98 -17.81
C PRO A 22 -2.88 0.39 -18.50
N ASP A 23 -3.75 0.66 -19.48
CA ASP A 23 -3.81 1.96 -20.17
C ASP A 23 -4.58 3.03 -19.37
N VAL A 24 -5.26 2.64 -18.28
CA VAL A 24 -6.09 3.52 -17.44
C VAL A 24 -5.51 3.64 -16.03
N ILE A 25 -5.03 2.52 -15.47
CA ILE A 25 -4.50 2.43 -14.12
C ILE A 25 -3.05 2.00 -14.22
N ASP A 26 -2.15 2.99 -14.25
CA ASP A 26 -0.72 2.74 -14.15
C ASP A 26 -0.29 2.39 -12.71
N THR A 27 0.96 1.98 -12.53
CA THR A 27 1.50 1.59 -11.22
C THR A 27 1.35 2.68 -10.16
N ALA A 28 1.58 3.94 -10.52
CA ALA A 28 1.46 5.06 -9.59
C ALA A 28 0.02 5.27 -9.15
N THR A 29 -0.93 5.19 -10.07
CA THR A 29 -2.36 5.29 -9.79
C THR A 29 -2.83 4.15 -8.89
N ALA A 30 -2.42 2.91 -9.18
CA ALA A 30 -2.73 1.75 -8.34
C ALA A 30 -2.17 1.87 -6.93
N LEU A 31 -0.95 2.43 -6.78
CA LEU A 31 -0.36 2.68 -5.47
C LEU A 31 -1.16 3.73 -4.70
N ASN A 32 -1.50 4.85 -5.33
CA ASN A 32 -2.31 5.92 -4.72
C ASN A 32 -3.69 5.42 -4.27
N MET A 33 -4.32 4.51 -5.04
CA MET A 33 -5.59 3.90 -4.68
C MET A 33 -5.53 3.11 -3.37
N ALA A 34 -4.38 2.52 -3.04
CA ALA A 34 -4.16 1.74 -1.81
C ALA A 34 -3.46 2.53 -0.69
N SER A 35 -3.07 3.79 -0.92
CA SER A 35 -2.39 4.64 0.06
C SER A 35 -3.10 5.99 0.21
N THR A 36 -2.62 7.05 -0.45
CA THR A 36 -3.05 8.43 -0.29
C THR A 36 -4.55 8.63 -0.50
N ASN A 37 -5.17 7.93 -1.46
CA ASN A 37 -6.62 8.06 -1.66
C ASN A 37 -7.41 7.53 -0.45
N VAL A 38 -6.92 6.47 0.20
CA VAL A 38 -7.55 5.92 1.40
C VAL A 38 -7.41 6.90 2.56
N GLU A 39 -6.23 7.48 2.77
CA GLU A 39 -5.99 8.51 3.78
C GLU A 39 -6.92 9.71 3.59
N LEU A 40 -7.01 10.22 2.35
CA LEU A 40 -7.89 11.32 2.00
C LEU A 40 -9.36 11.00 2.26
N LEU A 41 -9.83 9.81 1.87
CA LEU A 41 -11.22 9.37 2.10
C LEU A 41 -11.54 9.21 3.59
N LEU A 42 -10.56 8.86 4.40
CA LEU A 42 -10.70 8.74 5.85
C LEU A 42 -10.48 10.07 6.60
N GLY A 43 -10.12 11.15 5.89
CA GLY A 43 -9.82 12.45 6.48
C GLY A 43 -8.53 12.46 7.31
N ILE A 44 -7.61 11.53 7.04
CA ILE A 44 -6.30 11.48 7.67
C ILE A 44 -5.40 12.54 7.02
N GLY A 45 -4.82 13.42 7.82
CA GLY A 45 -3.87 14.42 7.34
C GLY A 45 -2.54 13.77 6.97
N GLN A 46 -1.95 14.19 5.85
CA GLN A 46 -0.61 13.78 5.47
C GLN A 46 0.43 14.56 6.28
N ASP A 47 0.95 13.95 7.33
CA ASP A 47 2.12 14.47 8.05
C ASP A 47 3.37 13.77 7.53
N SER A 48 4.29 14.54 6.94
CA SER A 48 5.53 14.02 6.38
C SER A 48 6.43 13.35 7.41
N ASP A 49 6.25 13.69 8.69
CA ASP A 49 7.03 13.14 9.80
C ASP A 49 6.41 11.86 10.40
N ALA A 50 5.24 11.44 9.90
CA ALA A 50 4.52 10.24 10.34
C ALA A 50 4.23 9.28 9.15
N MET A 51 5.23 9.06 8.30
CA MET A 51 5.08 8.23 7.10
C MET A 51 5.37 6.76 7.40
N ASP A 52 4.44 5.89 7.02
CA ASP A 52 4.63 4.44 7.09
C ASP A 52 5.19 3.92 5.76
N LEU A 53 6.17 3.01 5.82
CA LEU A 53 6.86 2.44 4.65
C LEU A 53 6.79 0.92 4.66
N VAL A 54 6.65 0.34 3.47
CA VAL A 54 6.69 -1.11 3.27
C VAL A 54 7.85 -1.45 2.34
N ALA A 55 8.84 -2.18 2.86
CA ALA A 55 9.97 -2.66 2.07
C ALA A 55 9.65 -4.04 1.50
N THR A 56 9.87 -4.22 0.21
CA THR A 56 9.64 -5.47 -0.51
C THR A 56 10.92 -6.03 -1.10
N THR A 57 10.95 -7.35 -1.26
CA THR A 57 12.03 -8.09 -1.94
C THR A 57 11.43 -8.95 -3.04
N ARG A 58 12.24 -9.27 -4.07
CA ARG A 58 11.83 -10.11 -5.23
C ARG A 58 10.66 -9.53 -6.04
N GLY A 59 10.46 -8.21 -5.97
CA GLY A 59 9.40 -7.52 -6.69
C GLY A 59 9.04 -6.22 -5.97
N ASP A 60 8.11 -5.47 -6.55
CA ASP A 60 7.49 -4.32 -5.91
C ASP A 60 6.25 -4.72 -5.08
N LEU A 61 5.60 -3.74 -4.46
CA LEU A 61 4.45 -3.95 -3.57
C LEU A 61 3.19 -4.46 -4.28
N LEU A 62 3.03 -4.18 -5.57
CA LEU A 62 1.88 -4.59 -6.37
C LEU A 62 2.14 -5.91 -7.13
N SER A 63 3.41 -6.33 -7.24
CA SER A 63 3.78 -7.62 -7.81
C SER A 63 3.38 -8.79 -6.91
N PHE A 64 2.82 -9.85 -7.51
CA PHE A 64 2.53 -11.11 -6.83
C PHE A 64 3.78 -11.89 -6.41
N GLU A 65 4.95 -11.58 -6.98
CA GLU A 65 6.24 -12.15 -6.56
C GLU A 65 6.87 -11.37 -5.39
N GLY A 66 6.38 -10.14 -5.16
CA GLY A 66 6.84 -9.24 -4.12
C GLY A 66 6.56 -9.80 -2.72
N LYS A 67 7.61 -9.87 -1.89
CA LYS A 67 7.50 -10.27 -0.50
C LYS A 67 7.84 -9.12 0.41
N VAL A 68 6.97 -8.86 1.39
CA VAL A 68 7.23 -7.88 2.45
C VAL A 68 8.38 -8.39 3.30
N ALA A 69 9.46 -7.63 3.34
CA ALA A 69 10.63 -7.91 4.17
C ALA A 69 10.67 -7.03 5.41
N ALA A 70 10.08 -5.83 5.34
CA ALA A 70 9.95 -4.94 6.48
C ALA A 70 8.72 -4.04 6.38
N ILE A 71 8.19 -3.65 7.53
CA ILE A 71 7.22 -2.56 7.69
C ILE A 71 7.82 -1.58 8.70
N ILE A 72 7.90 -0.31 8.32
CA ILE A 72 8.39 0.77 9.16
C ILE A 72 7.20 1.66 9.47
N SER A 73 6.83 1.79 10.75
CA SER A 73 5.85 2.78 11.16
C SER A 73 6.50 3.90 11.94
N GLN A 74 6.58 5.08 11.31
CA GLN A 74 7.18 6.25 11.96
C GLN A 74 6.32 6.73 13.12
N GLY A 75 4.99 6.78 12.95
CA GLY A 75 4.06 7.22 13.98
C GLY A 75 4.10 6.34 15.24
N CYS A 76 4.40 5.05 15.09
CA CYS A 76 4.56 4.13 16.22
C CYS A 76 6.01 4.02 16.71
N GLY A 77 7.00 4.48 15.94
CA GLY A 77 8.43 4.30 16.23
C GLY A 77 8.87 2.83 16.17
N VAL A 78 8.23 2.02 15.34
CA VAL A 78 8.45 0.55 15.26
C VAL A 78 8.90 0.15 13.86
N VAL A 79 9.75 -0.88 13.81
CA VAL A 79 10.12 -1.57 12.57
C VAL A 79 9.88 -3.07 12.77
N ASP A 80 9.02 -3.65 11.94
CA ASP A 80 8.78 -5.09 11.87
C ASP A 80 9.56 -5.68 10.70
N LEU A 81 10.31 -6.76 10.95
CA LEU A 81 11.14 -7.48 9.97
C LEU A 81 10.63 -8.92 9.82
N PHE A 82 10.67 -9.47 8.61
CA PHE A 82 10.13 -10.80 8.26
C PHE A 82 11.12 -11.69 7.51
#